data_AF-A0A200H6R6-F1
#
_entry.id   AF-A0A200H6R6-F1
#
_cell.length_a   1.000
_cell.length_b   1.000
_cell.length_c   1.000
_cell.angle_alpha   90.00
_cell.angle_beta   90.00
_cell.angle_gamma   90.00
#
_symmetry.space_group_name_H-M   'P 1'
#
loop_
_entity.id
_entity.type
_entity.pdbx_description
1 polymer ?
#
loop_
_entity_poly.entity_id
_entity_poly.type
_entity_poly.pdbx_seq_one_letter_code
_entity_poly.pdbx_strand_id
1 'polypeptide(L)'
;MARPSKYSAELRERAVRMVMESRRDYPHEAAAIRSVASKLGITSPESLRKWVRQAEVDGGTRPGKTSEEIAEIKNLKKEVAELRRANEILKAASAFFASMSK
;
A
#
# COMPACT_ATOMS: atom_id res chain seq x y z
N MET A 1 -5.18 -14.16 0.30
CA MET A 1 -5.42 -12.74 0.66
C MET A 1 -4.44 -12.35 1.74
N ALA A 2 -3.91 -11.13 1.74
CA ALA A 2 -3.00 -10.68 2.81
C ALA A 2 -3.77 -10.68 4.15
N ARG A 3 -3.14 -11.16 5.23
CA ARG A 3 -3.72 -11.16 6.57
C ARG A 3 -4.13 -9.72 6.94
N PRO A 4 -5.35 -9.50 7.48
CA PRO A 4 -5.75 -8.19 7.99
C PRO A 4 -4.69 -7.67 8.95
N SER A 5 -4.31 -6.40 8.81
CA SER A 5 -3.30 -5.84 9.71
C SER A 5 -3.82 -5.82 11.13
N LYS A 6 -2.92 -6.08 12.09
CA LYS A 6 -3.19 -5.95 13.53
C LYS A 6 -3.67 -4.54 13.92
N TYR A 7 -3.35 -3.51 13.13
CA TYR A 7 -3.66 -2.12 13.41
C TYR A 7 -4.70 -1.59 12.43
N SER A 8 -5.78 -0.99 12.93
CA SER A 8 -6.84 -0.35 12.13
C SER A 8 -6.30 0.84 11.34
N ALA A 9 -6.99 1.22 10.25
CA ALA A 9 -6.64 2.40 9.46
C ALA A 9 -6.68 3.67 10.33
N GLU A 10 -7.74 3.84 11.13
CA GLU A 10 -7.90 4.96 12.06
C GLU A 10 -6.74 5.09 13.05
N LEU A 11 -6.27 3.96 13.62
CA LEU A 11 -5.14 3.97 14.53
C LEU A 11 -3.85 4.42 13.83
N ARG A 12 -3.64 3.96 12.58
CA ARG A 12 -2.47 4.35 11.78
C ARG A 12 -2.49 5.84 11.46
N GLU A 13 -3.62 6.35 10.98
CA GLU A 13 -3.78 7.78 10.67
C GLU A 13 -3.58 8.64 11.91
N ARG A 14 -4.19 8.26 13.03
CA ARG A 14 -3.99 8.94 14.32
C ARG A 14 -2.53 8.93 14.76
N ALA A 15 -1.85 7.79 14.64
CA ALA A 15 -0.46 7.65 15.04
C ALA A 15 0.47 8.51 14.17
N VAL A 16 0.26 8.52 12.84
CA VAL A 16 1.00 9.37 11.91
C VAL A 16 0.78 10.84 12.24
N ARG A 17 -0.47 11.27 12.40
CA ARG A 17 -0.81 12.65 12.76
C ARG A 17 -0.12 13.07 14.06
N MET A 18 -0.20 12.25 15.10
CA MET A 18 0.43 12.53 16.39
C MET A 18 1.95 12.63 16.29
N VAL A 19 2.61 11.80 15.45
CA VAL A 19 4.04 11.96 15.18
C VAL A 19 4.32 13.30 14.49
N MET A 20 3.56 13.64 13.44
CA MET A 20 3.77 14.89 12.69
C MET A 20 3.63 16.13 13.58
N GLU A 21 2.61 16.16 14.45
CA GLU A 21 2.36 17.26 15.39
C GLU A 21 3.45 17.38 16.46
N SER A 22 3.89 16.24 17.00
CA SER A 22 4.86 16.21 18.10
C SER A 22 6.33 16.28 17.67
N ARG A 23 6.63 16.25 16.37
CA ARG A 23 8.02 16.25 15.84
C ARG A 23 8.91 17.36 16.43
N ARG A 24 8.34 18.53 16.73
CA ARG A 24 9.06 19.70 17.25
C ARG A 24 9.40 19.58 18.74
N ASP A 25 8.70 18.71 19.46
CA ASP A 25 8.86 18.52 20.91
C ASP A 25 9.99 17.53 21.25
N TYR A 26 10.59 16.89 20.24
CA TYR A 26 11.63 15.88 20.42
C TYR A 26 12.92 16.27 19.68
N PRO A 27 14.10 15.86 20.20
CA PRO A 27 15.39 16.17 19.56
C PRO A 27 15.55 15.61 18.14
N HIS A 28 14.86 14.50 17.83
CA HIS A 28 14.87 13.89 16.51
C HIS A 28 13.60 13.06 16.30
N GLU A 29 13.18 12.89 15.03
CA GLU A 29 11.95 12.18 14.66
C GLU A 29 11.84 10.78 15.29
N ALA A 30 12.95 10.04 15.38
CA ALA A 30 12.96 8.69 15.95
C ALA A 30 12.52 8.65 17.43
N ALA A 31 12.69 9.76 18.18
CA ALA A 31 12.23 9.86 19.57
C ALA A 31 10.71 10.09 19.62
N ALA A 32 10.19 10.98 18.77
CA ALA A 32 8.75 11.18 18.61
C ALA A 32 8.04 9.87 18.22
N ILE A 33 8.57 9.15 17.23
CA ILE A 33 8.03 7.85 16.80
C ILE A 33 8.02 6.84 17.94
N ARG A 34 9.11 6.69 18.70
CA ARG A 34 9.16 5.75 19.83
C ARG A 34 8.16 6.12 20.93
N SER A 35 8.07 7.41 21.26
CA SER A 35 7.14 7.89 22.28
C SER A 35 5.68 7.66 21.87
N VAL A 36 5.30 8.03 20.65
CA VAL A 36 3.95 7.81 20.11
C VAL A 36 3.63 6.32 20.00
N ALA A 37 4.57 5.49 19.52
CA ALA A 37 4.37 4.05 19.44
C ALA A 37 4.09 3.43 20.82
N SER A 38 4.84 3.84 21.85
CA SER A 38 4.61 3.43 23.23
C SER A 38 3.24 3.90 23.73
N LYS A 39 2.89 5.16 23.51
CA LYS A 39 1.61 5.76 23.95
C LYS A 39 0.38 5.10 23.33
N LEU A 40 0.49 4.62 22.08
CA LEU A 40 -0.61 4.00 21.33
C LEU A 40 -0.56 2.47 21.32
N GLY A 41 0.36 1.84 22.06
CA GLY A 41 0.49 0.38 22.12
C GLY A 41 0.94 -0.26 20.80
N ILE A 42 1.61 0.48 19.92
CA ILE A 42 2.17 -0.04 18.66
C ILE A 42 3.45 -0.78 18.99
N THR A 43 3.43 -2.11 18.85
CA THR A 43 4.53 -3.00 19.25
C THR A 43 5.84 -2.72 18.49
N SER A 44 5.76 -2.22 17.25
CA SER A 44 6.92 -1.98 16.40
C SER A 44 6.99 -0.50 16.01
N PRO A 45 7.92 0.28 16.61
CA PRO A 45 8.17 1.66 16.18
C PRO A 45 8.55 1.78 14.71
N GLU A 46 9.19 0.75 14.15
CA GLU A 46 9.53 0.71 12.72
C GLU A 46 8.29 0.61 11.82
N SER A 47 7.20 0.01 12.29
CA SER A 47 5.92 0.02 11.56
C SER A 47 5.35 1.44 11.47
N LEU A 48 5.37 2.17 12.58
CA LEU A 48 4.95 3.57 12.61
C LEU A 48 5.85 4.44 11.74
N ARG A 49 7.16 4.22 11.76
CA ARG A 49 8.11 4.90 10.88
C ARG A 49 7.77 4.72 9.40
N LYS A 50 7.41 3.50 8.99
CA LYS A 50 6.99 3.22 7.60
C LYS A 50 5.72 3.97 7.22
N TRP A 51 4.73 4.04 8.12
CA TRP A 51 3.50 4.79 7.86
C TRP A 51 3.77 6.30 7.75
N VAL A 52 4.60 6.83 8.63
CA VAL A 52 5.03 8.22 8.61
C VAL A 52 5.72 8.55 7.28
N ARG A 53 6.67 7.72 6.83
CA ARG A 53 7.33 7.88 5.53
C ARG A 53 6.36 7.78 4.35
N GLN A 54 5.40 6.86 4.41
CA GLN A 54 4.39 6.75 3.35
C GLN A 54 3.52 8.02 3.30
N ALA A 55 3.12 8.55 4.45
CA ALA A 55 2.38 9.81 4.51
C ALA A 55 3.20 11.01 3.98
N GLU A 56 4.52 11.01 4.18
CA GLU A 56 5.41 12.01 3.57
C GLU A 56 5.42 11.91 2.05
N VAL A 57 5.45 10.69 1.51
CA VAL A 57 5.39 10.43 0.07
C VAL A 57 4.02 10.83 -0.50
N ASP A 58 2.94 10.41 0.16
CA ASP A 58 1.57 10.75 -0.23
C ASP A 58 1.33 12.27 -0.18
N GLY A 59 1.98 12.98 0.77
CA GLY A 59 1.96 14.44 0.86
C GLY A 59 3.01 15.17 0.01
N GLY A 60 3.79 14.46 -0.83
CA GLY A 60 4.77 15.05 -1.75
C GLY A 60 6.03 15.64 -1.09
N THR A 61 6.21 15.41 0.21
CA THR A 61 7.39 15.89 0.97
C THR A 61 8.60 14.97 0.84
N ARG A 62 8.39 13.75 0.32
CA ARG A 62 9.44 12.76 0.10
C ARG A 62 9.23 12.07 -1.26
N PRO A 63 10.30 11.81 -2.04
CA PRO A 63 10.17 11.03 -3.26
C PRO A 63 9.78 9.59 -2.97
N GLY A 64 8.88 9.04 -3.78
CA GLY A 64 8.41 7.66 -3.69
C GLY A 64 7.13 7.45 -4.50
N LYS A 65 6.60 6.23 -4.48
CA LYS A 65 5.27 5.95 -5.02
C LYS A 65 4.22 6.18 -3.95
N THR A 66 3.23 6.98 -4.29
CA THR A 66 2.08 7.23 -3.42
C THR A 66 1.25 5.96 -3.22
N SER A 67 0.49 5.94 -2.14
CA SER A 67 -0.47 4.87 -1.85
C SER A 67 -1.48 4.70 -2.99
N GLU A 68 -1.87 5.79 -3.65
CA GLU A 68 -2.77 5.81 -4.80
C GLU A 68 -2.13 5.16 -6.03
N GLU A 69 -0.90 5.57 -6.40
CA GLU A 69 -0.17 4.94 -7.52
C GLU A 69 0.05 3.44 -7.29
N ILE A 70 0.34 3.03 -6.05
CA ILE A 70 0.49 1.61 -5.69
C ILE A 70 -0.83 0.86 -5.87
N ALA A 71 -1.95 1.47 -5.46
CA ALA A 71 -3.29 0.88 -5.64
C ALA A 71 -3.63 0.72 -7.12
N GLU A 72 -3.35 1.74 -7.92
CA GLU A 72 -3.62 1.73 -9.36
C GLU A 72 -2.77 0.69 -10.09
N ILE A 73 -1.46 0.63 -9.81
CA ILE A 73 -0.58 -0.42 -10.35
C ILE A 73 -1.12 -1.82 -10.04
N LYS A 74 -1.69 -2.01 -8.84
CA LYS A 74 -2.27 -3.30 -8.45
C LYS A 74 -3.56 -3.61 -9.21
N ASN A 75 -4.41 -2.62 -9.45
CA ASN A 75 -5.64 -2.77 -10.22
C ASN A 75 -5.31 -3.11 -11.68
N LEU A 76 -4.45 -2.31 -12.32
CA LEU A 76 -4.00 -2.54 -13.68
C LEU A 76 -3.36 -3.92 -13.86
N LYS A 77 -2.56 -4.39 -12.88
CA LYS A 77 -1.99 -5.74 -12.93
C LYS A 77 -3.05 -6.84 -12.91
N LYS A 78 -4.16 -6.66 -12.20
CA LYS A 78 -5.27 -7.62 -12.19
C LYS A 78 -6.00 -7.60 -13.53
N GLU A 79 -6.33 -6.41 -14.02
CA GLU A 79 -7.02 -6.24 -15.30
C GLU A 79 -6.21 -6.84 -16.45
N VAL A 80 -4.89 -6.57 -16.51
CA VAL A 80 -4.00 -7.18 -17.49
C VAL A 80 -3.99 -8.71 -17.40
N ALA A 81 -4.03 -9.27 -16.19
CA ALA A 81 -4.09 -10.72 -16.01
C ALA A 81 -5.42 -11.31 -16.51
N GLU A 82 -6.54 -10.63 -16.26
CA GLU A 82 -7.87 -11.02 -16.72
C GLU A 82 -7.99 -10.92 -18.25
N LEU A 83 -7.53 -9.81 -18.83
CA LEU A 83 -7.51 -9.61 -20.28
C LEU A 83 -6.66 -10.66 -20.98
N ARG A 84 -5.47 -10.98 -20.43
CA ARG A 84 -4.63 -12.06 -20.96
C ARG A 84 -5.36 -13.40 -20.91
N ARG A 85 -6.02 -13.72 -19.80
CA ARG A 85 -6.80 -14.96 -19.68
C ARG A 85 -7.93 -15.03 -20.70
N ALA A 86 -8.68 -13.95 -20.88
CA ALA A 86 -9.75 -13.87 -21.87
C ALA A 86 -9.21 -14.03 -23.30
N ASN A 87 -8.08 -13.38 -23.60
CA ASN A 87 -7.45 -13.48 -24.91
C ASN A 87 -7.00 -14.92 -25.23
N GLU A 88 -6.45 -15.64 -24.26
CA GLU A 88 -6.08 -17.04 -24.45
C GLU A 88 -7.29 -17.95 -24.68
N ILE A 89 -8.41 -17.71 -24.00
CA ILE A 89 -9.67 -18.44 -24.26
C ILE A 89 -10.17 -18.17 -25.68
N LEU A 90 -10.15 -16.91 -26.13
CA LEU A 90 -10.58 -16.54 -27.47
C LEU A 90 -9.69 -17.16 -28.55
N LYS A 91 -8.36 -17.13 -28.38
CA LYS A 91 -7.42 -17.80 -29.29
C LYS A 91 -7.69 -19.30 -29.37
N ALA A 92 -7.90 -19.97 -28.24
CA ALA A 92 -8.19 -21.40 -28.20
C ALA A 92 -9.50 -21.71 -28.94
N ALA A 93 -10.55 -20.91 -28.74
CA ALA A 93 -11.81 -21.05 -29.47
C ALA A 93 -11.63 -20.85 -30.97
N SER A 94 -10.94 -19.79 -31.40
CA SER A 94 -10.65 -19.54 -32.83
C SER A 94 -9.88 -20.69 -33.47
N ALA A 95 -8.86 -21.23 -32.79
CA ALA A 95 -8.10 -22.38 -33.28
C ALA A 95 -8.99 -23.64 -33.40
N PHE A 96 -9.85 -23.89 -32.42
CA PHE A 96 -10.81 -25.00 -32.45
C PHE A 96 -11.76 -24.89 -33.64
N PHE A 97 -12.41 -23.73 -33.85
CA PHE A 97 -13.33 -23.54 -34.98
C PHE A 97 -12.63 -23.62 -36.33
N ALA A 98 -11.43 -23.06 -36.47
CA ALA A 98 -10.64 -23.18 -37.70
C ALA A 98 -10.36 -24.65 -38.06
N SER A 99 -10.10 -25.51 -37.06
CA SER A 99 -9.85 -26.94 -37.26
C SER A 99 -11.07 -27.74 -37.72
N MET A 100 -12.29 -27.29 -37.39
CA MET A 100 -13.56 -27.93 -37.81
C MET A 100 -14.02 -27.51 -39.21
N SER A 101 -13.43 -26.46 -39.78
CA SER A 101 -13.78 -25.94 -41.12
C SER A 101 -12.98 -26.58 -42.26
N LYS A 102 -12.15 -27.58 -41.95
CA LYS A 102 -11.43 -28.44 -42.90
C LYS A 102 -12.09 -29.81 -42.96
#